data_AF-A0ABD6WHT9-F1
#
_entry.id   AF-A0ABD6WHT9-F1
#
_cell.length_a   1.000
_cell.length_b   1.000
_cell.length_c   1.000
_cell.angle_alpha   90.00
_cell.angle_beta   90.00
_cell.angle_gamma   90.00
#
_symmetry.space_group_name_H-M   'P 1'
#
loop_
_entity.id
_entity.type
_entity.pdbx_description
1 polymer ?
#
loop_
_entity_poly.entity_id
_entity_poly.type
_entity_poly.pdbx_seq_one_letter_code
_entity_poly.pdbx_strand_id
1 'polypeptide(L)'
;MTDPRVTTLEGDLPDGLVDAVLAYEAALGADDVRALADAFVDAPTTLRGDASGLLVGHAAITGFRGRRGGAPVRQVIELHVRAVDRDTALVVSVNAPARGGRGLVTQLWSRTEDGIWRVRAAQVQAPTPPLDPRVWRAVGAPLVPAAGSGPLDGLDVAVKDLFAIEGQRIGAGVPALLASAPIEAATAPAVAQLLAAGASVRGIAQTDEFAYSIAGRNSGYGTPPNPAVAGAIPGGSSSGPATAVSLGQAAVGLATDTAGSIRVPASYQGLWGLRTTHGAVPVEGLLPLAPSFDTVGWLTRDLGTLRRVAEVCLPSGPPVRGLAVAPALLGGVDAAVRAAFRAAVEGLSADEVVLPPVAEMLEAFRLVQAAEAWRSSGSWVAAHPGVLAADVQARFDAASLVDEQTEAAARARVAGFRQALDGALDGRVLLLPSASSVAPALDASAEAIDAARTATLGLTCVAGIGGYPALSVPRLSVDGAPAGLCLVGPRGSDLALLELAGTL
;
A
#
# COMPACT_ATOMS: atom_id res chain seq x y z
N MET A 1 -16.90 -8.32 46.57
CA MET A 1 -15.81 -7.44 47.05
C MET A 1 -15.37 -6.55 45.90
N THR A 2 -15.28 -5.24 46.11
CA THR A 2 -14.72 -4.34 45.10
C THR A 2 -13.20 -4.53 45.06
N ASP A 3 -12.72 -5.21 44.03
CA ASP A 3 -11.28 -5.27 43.73
C ASP A 3 -10.76 -3.83 43.55
N PRO A 4 -9.72 -3.39 44.28
CA PRO A 4 -9.22 -2.01 44.22
C PRO A 4 -8.69 -1.63 42.83
N ARG A 5 -8.49 -2.60 41.94
CA ARG A 5 -8.05 -2.42 40.56
C ARG A 5 -9.23 -2.09 39.63
N VAL A 6 -10.48 -2.21 40.08
CA VAL A 6 -11.70 -1.91 39.31
C VAL A 6 -12.22 -0.52 39.66
N THR A 7 -12.30 0.36 38.65
CA THR A 7 -12.77 1.75 38.77
C THR A 7 -14.28 1.84 38.87
N THR A 8 -15.03 1.11 38.03
CA THR A 8 -16.49 0.99 38.17
C THR A 8 -16.92 -0.45 37.90
N LEU A 9 -17.91 -0.91 38.66
CA LEU A 9 -18.46 -2.27 38.57
C LEU A 9 -19.99 -2.19 38.50
N GLU A 10 -20.59 -2.93 37.59
CA GLU A 10 -22.03 -3.25 37.56
C GLU A 10 -22.19 -4.77 37.63
N GLY A 11 -23.04 -5.24 38.55
CA GLY A 11 -23.19 -6.65 38.88
C GLY A 11 -22.12 -7.19 39.84
N ASP A 12 -22.09 -8.51 40.01
CA ASP A 12 -21.09 -9.20 40.83
C ASP A 12 -19.80 -9.41 40.03
N LEU A 13 -18.66 -9.01 40.60
CA LEU A 13 -17.37 -9.19 39.95
C LEU A 13 -17.04 -10.68 39.82
N PRO A 14 -16.90 -11.23 38.59
CA PRO A 14 -16.61 -12.64 38.42
C PRO A 14 -15.19 -13.01 38.86
N ASP A 15 -15.04 -14.12 39.57
CA ASP A 15 -13.74 -14.56 40.10
C ASP A 15 -12.68 -14.70 38.99
N GLY A 16 -11.45 -14.26 39.25
CA GLY A 16 -10.32 -14.37 38.31
C GLY A 16 -10.40 -13.52 37.03
N LEU A 17 -11.50 -12.80 36.78
CA LEU A 17 -11.64 -11.95 35.59
C LEU A 17 -10.59 -10.83 35.58
N VAL A 18 -10.42 -10.13 36.70
CA VAL A 18 -9.48 -9.00 36.81
C VAL A 18 -8.05 -9.46 36.56
N ASP A 19 -7.65 -10.61 37.11
CA ASP A 19 -6.32 -11.16 36.91
C ASP A 19 -6.09 -11.53 35.45
N ALA A 20 -7.09 -12.11 34.77
CA ALA A 20 -7.02 -12.40 33.34
C ALA A 20 -6.89 -11.13 32.49
N VAL A 21 -7.65 -10.07 32.81
CA VAL A 21 -7.53 -8.77 32.11
C VAL A 21 -6.15 -8.17 32.28
N LEU A 22 -5.60 -8.19 33.49
CA LEU A 22 -4.28 -7.62 33.77
C LEU A 22 -3.15 -8.47 33.18
N ALA A 23 -3.30 -9.80 33.14
CA ALA A 23 -2.38 -10.68 32.43
C ALA A 23 -2.37 -10.38 30.93
N TYR A 24 -3.54 -10.12 30.34
CA TYR A 24 -3.64 -9.69 28.94
C TYR A 24 -2.95 -8.33 28.69
N GLU A 25 -3.13 -7.34 29.56
CA GLU A 25 -2.45 -6.04 29.43
C GLU A 25 -0.93 -6.14 29.67
N ALA A 26 -0.49 -7.03 30.57
CA ALA A 26 0.92 -7.33 30.78
C ALA A 26 1.56 -8.01 29.54
N ALA A 27 0.87 -8.99 28.96
CA ALA A 27 1.29 -9.65 27.72
C ALA A 27 1.38 -8.65 26.56
N LEU A 28 0.47 -7.66 26.50
CA LEU A 28 0.52 -6.57 25.52
C LEU A 28 1.76 -5.69 25.70
N GLY A 29 2.10 -5.33 26.93
CA GLY A 29 3.28 -4.51 27.24
C GLY A 29 4.61 -5.23 27.01
N ALA A 30 4.63 -6.55 27.16
CA ALA A 30 5.80 -7.39 26.93
C ALA A 30 5.96 -7.86 25.47
N ASP A 31 5.00 -7.54 24.60
CA ASP A 31 4.91 -8.08 23.23
C ASP A 31 4.91 -9.63 23.20
N ASP A 32 4.28 -10.27 24.20
CA ASP A 32 4.18 -11.72 24.30
C ASP A 32 3.07 -12.24 23.36
N VAL A 33 3.43 -12.41 22.09
CA VAL A 33 2.52 -12.87 21.03
C VAL A 33 1.81 -14.18 21.40
N ARG A 34 2.47 -15.07 22.14
CA ARG A 34 1.89 -16.37 22.53
C ARG A 34 0.81 -16.19 23.60
N ALA A 35 1.11 -15.51 24.70
CA ALA A 35 0.12 -15.23 25.74
C ALA A 35 -1.06 -14.41 25.18
N LEU A 36 -0.77 -13.52 24.24
CA LEU A 36 -1.75 -12.71 23.53
C LEU A 36 -2.65 -13.51 22.58
N ALA A 37 -2.17 -14.61 22.01
CA ALA A 37 -2.98 -15.55 21.26
C ALA A 37 -3.88 -16.35 22.21
N ASP A 38 -3.30 -16.92 23.27
CA ASP A 38 -3.99 -17.75 24.26
C ASP A 38 -5.11 -17.00 25.01
N ALA A 39 -5.00 -15.67 25.09
CA ALA A 39 -6.00 -14.80 25.72
C ALA A 39 -7.31 -14.68 24.93
N PHE A 40 -7.37 -15.04 23.65
CA PHE A 40 -8.60 -14.99 22.84
C PHE A 40 -9.29 -16.36 22.79
N VAL A 41 -10.62 -16.36 22.72
CA VAL A 41 -11.39 -17.58 22.47
C VAL A 41 -10.98 -18.15 21.11
N ASP A 42 -10.67 -19.45 21.08
CA ASP A 42 -10.39 -20.18 19.85
C ASP A 42 -11.70 -20.53 19.12
N ALA A 43 -12.21 -19.57 18.36
CA ALA A 43 -13.43 -19.73 17.58
C ALA A 43 -13.37 -18.93 16.27
N PRO A 44 -14.07 -19.38 15.21
CA PRO A 44 -14.16 -18.65 13.95
C PRO A 44 -14.96 -17.33 14.08
N THR A 45 -15.72 -17.16 15.16
CA THR A 45 -16.55 -15.97 15.41
C THR A 45 -15.90 -14.95 16.35
N THR A 46 -14.67 -15.19 16.82
CA THR A 46 -13.96 -14.28 17.72
C THR A 46 -13.64 -12.97 17.01
N LEU A 47 -13.87 -11.82 17.65
CA LEU A 47 -13.74 -10.51 17.02
C LEU A 47 -12.58 -9.69 17.61
N ARG A 48 -11.86 -8.96 16.74
CA ARG A 48 -10.92 -7.92 17.18
C ARG A 48 -10.89 -6.75 16.20
N GLY A 49 -11.19 -5.55 16.65
CA GLY A 49 -11.15 -4.33 15.84
C GLY A 49 -10.23 -3.25 16.39
N ASP A 50 -9.78 -2.35 15.51
CA ASP A 50 -9.23 -1.03 15.82
C ASP A 50 -9.48 -0.06 14.66
N ALA A 51 -8.79 1.09 14.66
CA ALA A 51 -8.87 2.08 13.58
C ALA A 51 -8.42 1.57 12.19
N SER A 52 -7.76 0.40 12.11
CA SER A 52 -7.36 -0.21 10.85
C SER A 52 -8.36 -1.23 10.30
N GLY A 53 -9.43 -1.54 11.04
CA GLY A 53 -10.50 -2.45 10.60
C GLY A 53 -10.82 -3.54 11.62
N LEU A 54 -11.62 -4.53 11.18
CA LEU A 54 -12.13 -5.64 11.98
C LEU A 54 -11.53 -6.97 11.51
N LEU A 55 -10.99 -7.74 12.45
CA LEU A 55 -10.56 -9.12 12.26
C LEU A 55 -11.62 -10.06 12.85
N VAL A 56 -11.93 -11.13 12.12
CA VAL A 56 -12.90 -12.16 12.49
C VAL A 56 -12.23 -13.53 12.47
N GLY A 57 -12.33 -14.27 13.59
CA GLY A 57 -11.74 -15.58 13.80
C GLY A 57 -10.40 -15.55 14.54
N HIS A 58 -10.19 -16.52 15.42
CA HIS A 58 -8.96 -16.64 16.22
C HIS A 58 -7.69 -16.67 15.37
N ALA A 59 -7.66 -17.47 14.30
CA ALA A 59 -6.51 -17.58 13.40
C ALA A 59 -6.10 -16.24 12.76
N ALA A 60 -7.06 -15.39 12.36
CA ALA A 60 -6.78 -14.08 11.80
C ALA A 60 -6.18 -13.12 12.85
N ILE A 61 -6.64 -13.22 14.11
CA ILE A 61 -6.18 -12.39 15.22
C ILE A 61 -4.74 -12.76 15.62
N THR A 62 -4.44 -14.06 15.73
CA THR A 62 -3.11 -14.55 16.12
C THR A 62 -2.08 -14.28 15.03
N GLY A 63 -2.43 -14.50 13.76
CA GLY A 63 -1.61 -14.15 12.60
C GLY A 63 -1.26 -12.66 12.57
N PHE A 64 -2.25 -11.79 12.75
CA PHE A 64 -2.03 -10.34 12.78
C PHE A 64 -1.05 -9.91 13.90
N ARG A 65 -1.14 -10.49 15.11
CA ARG A 65 -0.32 -10.09 16.25
C ARG A 65 1.14 -10.47 16.14
N GLY A 66 1.47 -11.59 15.51
CA GLY A 66 2.87 -11.98 15.30
C GLY A 66 3.67 -11.05 14.37
N ARG A 67 3.00 -10.11 13.69
CA ARG A 67 3.60 -9.28 12.61
C ARG A 67 3.39 -7.79 12.78
N ARG A 68 2.42 -7.39 13.60
CA ARG A 68 2.33 -6.03 14.10
C ARG A 68 3.43 -5.88 15.14
N GLY A 69 4.40 -5.00 14.93
CA GLY A 69 5.38 -4.66 15.98
C GLY A 69 4.69 -4.27 17.29
N GLY A 70 5.39 -4.38 18.40
CA GLY A 70 4.81 -4.32 19.74
C GLY A 70 3.92 -3.11 20.04
N ALA A 71 2.93 -3.35 20.90
CA ALA A 71 2.10 -2.26 21.43
C ALA A 71 2.97 -1.33 22.30
N PRO A 72 2.76 0.00 22.26
CA PRO A 72 3.47 0.91 23.15
C PRO A 72 3.20 0.53 24.61
N VAL A 73 4.26 0.53 25.44
CA VAL A 73 4.11 0.38 26.89
C VAL A 73 3.11 1.41 27.40
N ARG A 74 2.13 0.91 28.14
CA ARG A 74 0.99 1.69 28.65
C ARG A 74 0.58 1.16 30.02
N GLN A 75 0.02 2.06 30.83
CA GLN A 75 -0.54 1.73 32.12
C GLN A 75 -2.06 1.73 32.03
N VAL A 76 -2.71 0.68 32.55
CA VAL A 76 -4.16 0.72 32.81
C VAL A 76 -4.40 1.72 33.93
N ILE A 77 -5.15 2.78 33.64
CA ILE A 77 -5.47 3.84 34.62
C ILE A 77 -6.93 3.78 35.08
N GLU A 78 -7.82 3.22 34.26
CA GLU A 78 -9.20 2.94 34.65
C GLU A 78 -9.60 1.55 34.14
N LEU A 79 -10.37 0.82 34.93
CA LEU A 79 -10.92 -0.49 34.58
C LEU A 79 -12.39 -0.54 34.94
N HIS A 80 -13.26 -0.56 33.94
CA HIS A 80 -14.71 -0.61 34.12
C HIS A 80 -15.21 -2.00 33.76
N VAL A 81 -15.97 -2.62 34.66
CA VAL A 81 -16.51 -3.97 34.48
C VAL A 81 -18.03 -3.92 34.52
N ARG A 82 -18.66 -4.64 33.61
CA ARG A 82 -20.11 -4.91 33.56
C ARG A 82 -20.29 -6.42 33.47
N ALA A 83 -20.65 -7.06 34.59
CA ALA A 83 -20.95 -8.47 34.58
C ALA A 83 -22.26 -8.69 33.80
N VAL A 84 -22.20 -9.48 32.73
CA VAL A 84 -23.38 -9.84 31.93
C VAL A 84 -24.06 -11.05 32.58
N ASP A 85 -23.25 -12.04 32.95
CA ASP A 85 -23.63 -13.22 33.72
C ASP A 85 -22.38 -13.77 34.47
N ARG A 86 -22.47 -14.96 35.08
CA ARG A 86 -21.37 -15.53 35.86
C ARG A 86 -20.11 -15.81 35.02
N ASP A 87 -20.31 -16.10 33.74
CA ASP A 87 -19.29 -16.57 32.80
C ASP A 87 -19.02 -15.53 31.70
N THR A 88 -19.66 -14.36 31.72
CA THR A 88 -19.51 -13.32 30.70
C THR A 88 -19.44 -11.93 31.32
N ALA A 89 -18.48 -11.12 30.87
CA ALA A 89 -18.34 -9.73 31.31
C ALA A 89 -17.88 -8.81 30.18
N LEU A 90 -18.45 -7.61 30.12
CA LEU A 90 -17.92 -6.51 29.33
C LEU A 90 -16.92 -5.72 30.18
N VAL A 91 -15.72 -5.53 29.65
CA VAL A 91 -14.62 -4.83 30.31
C VAL A 91 -14.18 -3.68 29.43
N VAL A 92 -14.10 -2.46 29.99
CA VAL A 92 -13.50 -1.30 29.33
C VAL A 92 -12.27 -0.87 30.12
N SER A 93 -11.08 -1.01 29.52
CA SER A 93 -9.83 -0.47 30.09
C SER A 93 -9.49 0.88 29.45
N VAL A 94 -9.19 1.89 30.28
CA VAL A 94 -8.59 3.15 29.84
C VAL A 94 -7.10 3.09 30.15
N ASN A 95 -6.29 3.32 29.13
CA ASN A 95 -4.84 3.18 29.19
C ASN A 95 -4.15 4.53 28.95
N ALA A 96 -3.11 4.80 29.72
CA ALA A 96 -2.19 5.92 29.51
C ALA A 96 -0.88 5.39 28.92
N PRO A 97 -0.57 5.65 27.64
CA PRO A 97 0.74 5.32 27.08
C PRO A 97 1.82 6.23 27.64
N ALA A 98 3.07 5.75 27.69
CA ALA A 98 4.22 6.55 28.11
C ALA A 98 4.44 7.83 27.26
N ARG A 99 3.94 7.86 26.02
CA ARG A 99 4.02 9.00 25.10
C ARG A 99 2.87 10.01 25.25
N GLY A 100 2.00 9.83 26.24
CA GLY A 100 0.82 10.68 26.48
C GLY A 100 -0.43 10.26 25.70
N GLY A 101 -1.58 10.85 26.07
CA GLY A 101 -2.90 10.52 25.51
C GLY A 101 -3.65 9.45 26.31
N ARG A 102 -4.83 9.07 25.81
CA ARG A 102 -5.68 8.02 26.38
C ARG A 102 -6.08 7.03 25.30
N GLY A 103 -5.86 5.74 25.56
CA GLY A 103 -6.43 4.64 24.78
C GLY A 103 -7.61 4.03 25.52
N LEU A 104 -8.58 3.52 24.78
CA LEU A 104 -9.70 2.75 25.29
C LEU A 104 -9.65 1.35 24.70
N VAL A 105 -9.88 0.32 25.51
CA VAL A 105 -10.08 -1.05 25.03
C VAL A 105 -11.39 -1.54 25.59
N THR A 106 -12.34 -1.86 24.72
CA THR A 106 -13.60 -2.50 25.09
C THR A 106 -13.50 -3.98 24.76
N GLN A 107 -13.74 -4.87 25.72
CA GLN A 107 -13.60 -6.31 25.56
C GLN A 107 -14.82 -7.03 26.11
N LEU A 108 -15.35 -7.99 25.36
CA LEU A 108 -16.24 -9.00 25.87
C LEU A 108 -15.41 -10.22 26.27
N TRP A 109 -15.42 -10.55 27.56
CA TRP A 109 -14.75 -11.71 28.13
C TRP A 109 -15.77 -12.81 28.39
N SER A 110 -15.38 -14.05 28.12
CA SER A 110 -16.15 -15.25 28.48
C SER A 110 -15.27 -16.28 29.17
N ARG A 111 -15.77 -16.91 30.22
CA ARG A 111 -15.14 -18.05 30.89
C ARG A 111 -15.41 -19.32 30.08
N THR A 112 -14.36 -20.03 29.70
CA THR A 112 -14.48 -21.30 28.98
C THR A 112 -14.84 -22.44 29.92
N GLU A 113 -15.15 -23.62 29.37
CA GLU A 113 -15.50 -24.82 30.16
C GLU A 113 -14.40 -25.18 31.18
N ASP A 114 -13.14 -24.98 30.83
CA ASP A 114 -11.97 -25.17 31.73
C ASP A 114 -11.81 -24.08 32.82
N GLY A 115 -12.77 -23.16 32.94
CA GLY A 115 -12.75 -22.08 33.93
C GLY A 115 -11.84 -20.89 33.58
N ILE A 116 -11.25 -20.87 32.37
CA ILE A 116 -10.30 -19.83 31.93
C ILE A 116 -11.06 -18.67 31.26
N TRP A 117 -10.78 -17.44 31.69
CA TRP A 117 -11.30 -16.24 31.04
C TRP A 117 -10.57 -15.97 29.73
N ARG A 118 -11.33 -15.81 28.65
CA ARG A 118 -10.81 -15.45 27.33
C ARG A 118 -11.63 -14.34 26.68
N VAL A 119 -10.96 -13.54 25.87
CA VAL A 119 -11.54 -12.46 25.08
C VAL A 119 -12.31 -13.06 23.90
N ARG A 120 -13.62 -12.80 23.85
CA ARG A 120 -14.51 -13.19 22.75
C ARG A 120 -14.66 -12.08 21.70
N ALA A 121 -14.62 -10.83 22.14
CA ALA A 121 -14.57 -9.67 21.25
C ALA A 121 -13.71 -8.56 21.86
N ALA A 122 -12.94 -7.83 21.07
CA ALA A 122 -12.20 -6.66 21.52
C ALA A 122 -12.23 -5.52 20.50
N GLN A 123 -12.58 -4.31 20.94
CA GLN A 123 -12.38 -3.06 20.20
C GLN A 123 -11.27 -2.27 20.88
N VAL A 124 -10.17 -2.05 20.17
CA VAL A 124 -9.00 -1.32 20.67
C VAL A 124 -8.98 0.06 20.01
N GLN A 125 -9.25 1.10 20.78
CA GLN A 125 -8.97 2.47 20.42
C GLN A 125 -7.65 2.88 21.08
N ALA A 126 -6.53 2.67 20.39
CA ALA A 126 -5.29 3.32 20.80
C ALA A 126 -5.49 4.84 20.80
N PRO A 127 -4.76 5.63 21.62
CA PRO A 127 -4.71 7.07 21.37
C PRO A 127 -4.27 7.24 19.92
N THR A 128 -5.01 8.02 19.14
CA THR A 128 -4.67 8.31 17.75
C THR A 128 -3.22 8.78 17.74
N PRO A 129 -2.27 8.03 17.15
CA PRO A 129 -0.93 8.54 16.96
C PRO A 129 -1.11 9.87 16.21
N PRO A 130 -0.55 11.00 16.69
CA PRO A 130 -0.62 12.25 15.93
C PRO A 130 -0.03 12.07 14.52
N LEU A 131 0.83 11.06 14.37
CA LEU A 131 1.44 10.60 13.14
C LEU A 131 1.61 9.07 13.19
N ASP A 132 1.07 8.31 12.22
CA ASP A 132 1.46 6.92 12.02
C ASP A 132 2.75 6.89 11.19
N PRO A 133 3.92 6.57 11.79
CA PRO A 133 5.21 6.65 11.10
C PRO A 133 5.37 5.59 10.00
N ARG A 134 4.46 4.60 9.96
CA ARG A 134 4.37 3.62 8.86
C ARG A 134 3.77 4.25 7.62
N VAL A 135 2.86 5.21 7.77
CA VAL A 135 2.26 5.97 6.66
C VAL A 135 3.12 7.17 6.30
N TRP A 136 3.63 7.87 7.30
CA TRP A 136 4.26 9.18 7.14
C TRP A 136 5.69 9.25 7.68
N ARG A 137 6.61 9.77 6.89
CA ARG A 137 7.93 10.20 7.36
C ARG A 137 7.83 11.53 8.11
N ALA A 138 7.06 12.48 7.58
CA ALA A 138 6.85 13.81 8.15
C ALA A 138 5.46 14.33 7.78
N VAL A 139 4.79 15.07 8.68
CA VAL A 139 3.48 15.70 8.43
C VAL A 139 3.47 17.10 9.04
N GLY A 140 2.76 18.01 8.39
CA GLY A 140 2.46 19.35 8.88
C GLY A 140 1.01 19.74 8.61
N ALA A 141 0.61 20.95 9.00
CA ALA A 141 -0.75 21.47 8.80
C ALA A 141 -0.75 22.87 8.14
N PRO A 142 -0.33 23.00 6.86
CA PRO A 142 0.31 21.98 6.00
C PRO A 142 1.83 21.86 6.27
N LEU A 143 2.50 20.84 5.72
CA LEU A 143 3.96 20.76 5.73
C LEU A 143 4.57 21.77 4.76
N VAL A 144 3.98 21.88 3.56
CA VAL A 144 4.30 22.92 2.58
C VAL A 144 2.98 23.57 2.15
N PRO A 145 2.81 24.90 2.34
CA PRO A 145 1.59 25.59 1.91
C PRO A 145 1.48 25.63 0.39
N ALA A 146 0.27 25.86 -0.11
CA ALA A 146 0.07 26.15 -1.53
C ALA A 146 0.89 27.37 -1.95
N ALA A 147 1.44 27.32 -3.16
CA ALA A 147 2.20 28.42 -3.75
C ALA A 147 1.32 29.35 -4.62
N GLY A 148 0.10 28.91 -4.94
CA GLY A 148 -0.89 29.65 -5.70
C GLY A 148 -2.31 29.25 -5.30
N SER A 149 -3.26 29.58 -6.17
CA SER A 149 -4.67 29.18 -6.06
C SER A 149 -5.16 28.69 -7.41
N GLY A 150 -6.14 27.79 -7.43
CA GLY A 150 -6.64 27.26 -8.69
C GLY A 150 -7.47 25.98 -8.55
N PRO A 151 -7.48 25.14 -9.61
CA PRO A 151 -8.33 23.96 -9.67
C PRO A 151 -8.09 22.93 -8.57
N LEU A 152 -7.02 23.03 -7.78
CA LEU A 152 -6.70 22.10 -6.68
C LEU A 152 -6.85 22.74 -5.28
N ASP A 153 -7.46 23.92 -5.18
CA ASP A 153 -7.73 24.58 -3.90
C ASP A 153 -8.44 23.63 -2.91
N GLY A 154 -7.93 23.62 -1.67
CA GLY A 154 -8.44 22.79 -0.59
C GLY A 154 -8.01 21.32 -0.62
N LEU A 155 -7.25 20.89 -1.64
CA LEU A 155 -6.70 19.54 -1.68
C LEU A 155 -5.36 19.47 -0.95
N ASP A 156 -5.18 18.39 -0.20
CA ASP A 156 -3.95 18.08 0.50
C ASP A 156 -3.28 16.82 -0.09
N VAL A 157 -1.95 16.88 -0.23
CA VAL A 157 -1.16 15.89 -0.96
C VAL A 157 -0.25 15.12 0.00
N ALA A 158 -0.34 13.79 -0.07
CA ALA A 158 0.65 12.86 0.48
C ALA A 158 1.74 12.61 -0.56
N VAL A 159 2.94 13.16 -0.36
CA VAL A 159 4.05 13.03 -1.33
C VAL A 159 4.91 11.83 -0.98
N LYS A 160 5.05 10.86 -1.89
CA LYS A 160 5.96 9.72 -1.71
C LYS A 160 7.39 10.19 -1.38
N ASP A 161 8.07 9.53 -0.46
CA ASP A 161 9.43 9.86 0.00
C ASP A 161 10.53 9.52 -1.02
N LEU A 162 10.35 9.96 -2.27
CA LEU A 162 11.29 9.93 -3.38
C LEU A 162 11.40 11.28 -4.08
N PHE A 163 10.44 12.18 -3.86
CA PHE A 163 10.43 13.51 -4.46
C PHE A 163 11.17 14.50 -3.57
N ALA A 164 12.03 15.30 -4.18
CA ALA A 164 12.66 16.43 -3.54
C ALA A 164 11.60 17.44 -3.09
N ILE A 165 11.71 17.87 -1.83
CA ILE A 165 10.96 18.98 -1.26
C ILE A 165 11.98 19.89 -0.61
N GLU A 166 11.95 21.17 -0.96
CA GLU A 166 12.91 22.16 -0.44
C GLU A 166 12.97 22.12 1.09
N GLY A 167 14.19 22.07 1.64
CA GLY A 167 14.41 22.00 3.08
C GLY A 167 14.18 20.62 3.71
N GLN A 168 13.86 19.59 2.91
CA GLN A 168 13.66 18.21 3.37
C GLN A 168 14.71 17.28 2.78
N ARG A 169 14.91 16.12 3.41
CA ARG A 169 15.75 15.03 2.88
C ARG A 169 14.90 13.99 2.19
N ILE A 170 15.45 13.28 1.21
CA ILE A 170 14.83 12.07 0.64
C ILE A 170 15.26 10.85 1.47
N GLY A 171 14.31 10.11 2.03
CA GLY A 171 14.59 8.92 2.82
C GLY A 171 14.48 7.61 2.04
N ALA A 172 13.71 7.57 0.95
CA ALA A 172 13.48 6.39 0.11
C ALA A 172 13.07 5.13 0.88
N GLY A 173 12.41 5.30 2.03
CA GLY A 173 12.02 4.19 2.91
C GLY A 173 13.20 3.56 3.66
N VAL A 174 14.41 4.12 3.64
CA VAL A 174 15.61 3.55 4.28
C VAL A 174 16.10 4.50 5.39
N PRO A 175 16.00 4.13 6.68
CA PRO A 175 16.42 5.00 7.79
C PRO A 175 17.88 5.47 7.71
N ALA A 176 18.79 4.59 7.29
CA ALA A 176 20.20 4.92 7.12
C ALA A 176 20.43 5.94 5.99
N LEU A 177 19.69 5.83 4.89
CA LEU A 177 19.75 6.81 3.80
C LEU A 177 19.26 8.16 4.31
N LEU A 178 18.08 8.21 4.94
CA LEU A 178 17.51 9.45 5.48
C LEU A 178 18.46 10.18 6.45
N ALA A 179 19.19 9.45 7.28
CA ALA A 179 20.13 10.03 8.24
C ALA A 179 21.33 10.71 7.56
N SER A 180 21.76 10.18 6.41
CA SER A 180 22.93 10.64 5.66
C SER A 180 22.60 11.56 4.48
N ALA A 181 21.33 11.58 4.04
CA ALA A 181 20.91 12.28 2.84
C ALA A 181 21.09 13.81 2.95
N PRO A 182 21.47 14.49 1.85
CA PRO A 182 21.52 15.95 1.81
C PRO A 182 20.12 16.53 1.96
N ILE A 183 20.06 17.79 2.41
CA ILE A 183 18.83 18.57 2.37
C ILE A 183 18.65 19.07 0.93
N GLU A 184 17.46 18.85 0.37
CA GLU A 184 17.12 19.26 -0.98
C GLU A 184 17.01 20.78 -1.07
N ALA A 185 17.66 21.35 -2.08
CA ALA A 185 17.71 22.79 -2.30
C ALA A 185 16.49 23.34 -3.09
N ALA A 186 15.69 22.45 -3.69
CA ALA A 186 14.53 22.82 -4.47
C ALA A 186 13.45 21.73 -4.39
N THR A 187 12.20 22.15 -4.57
CA THR A 187 11.06 21.22 -4.67
C THR A 187 10.95 20.68 -6.09
N ALA A 188 10.75 19.36 -6.23
CA ALA A 188 10.60 18.68 -7.51
C ALA A 188 9.45 19.31 -8.34
N PRO A 189 9.59 19.50 -9.67
CA PRO A 189 8.55 20.16 -10.48
C PRO A 189 7.19 19.48 -10.43
N ALA A 190 7.15 18.14 -10.31
CA ALA A 190 5.92 17.39 -10.12
C ALA A 190 5.14 17.79 -8.84
N VAL A 191 5.85 18.15 -7.77
CA VAL A 191 5.24 18.68 -6.54
C VAL A 191 4.89 20.15 -6.71
N ALA A 192 5.80 20.95 -7.28
CA ALA A 192 5.62 22.38 -7.48
C ALA A 192 4.39 22.71 -8.36
N GLN A 193 4.11 21.90 -9.37
CA GLN A 193 2.93 22.06 -10.24
C GLN A 193 1.61 21.93 -9.45
N LEU A 194 1.54 20.98 -8.50
CA LEU A 194 0.37 20.83 -7.63
C LEU A 194 0.22 22.02 -6.68
N LEU A 195 1.33 22.47 -6.10
CA LEU A 195 1.37 23.64 -5.19
C LEU A 195 0.93 24.93 -5.89
N ALA A 196 1.38 25.14 -7.13
CA ALA A 196 1.01 26.30 -7.93
C ALA A 196 -0.49 26.31 -8.30
N ALA A 197 -1.10 25.12 -8.45
CA ALA A 197 -2.52 24.96 -8.77
C ALA A 197 -3.45 24.98 -7.55
N GLY A 198 -2.94 25.27 -6.34
CA GLY A 198 -3.73 25.48 -5.13
C GLY A 198 -3.70 24.33 -4.11
N ALA A 199 -3.05 23.21 -4.42
CA ALA A 199 -2.90 22.12 -3.45
C ALA A 199 -1.84 22.46 -2.39
N SER A 200 -1.90 21.82 -1.23
CA SER A 200 -0.86 21.90 -0.20
C SER A 200 -0.26 20.52 0.08
N VAL A 201 1.00 20.45 0.52
CA VAL A 201 1.58 19.17 0.96
C VAL A 201 1.19 18.93 2.41
N ARG A 202 0.42 17.88 2.67
CA ARG A 202 0.12 17.41 4.02
C ARG A 202 1.36 16.86 4.69
N GLY A 203 2.13 16.08 3.95
CA GLY A 203 3.30 15.39 4.47
C GLY A 203 4.05 14.60 3.42
N ILE A 204 5.17 14.03 3.87
CA ILE A 204 6.01 13.12 3.11
C ILE A 204 5.69 11.71 3.62
N ALA A 205 5.18 10.88 2.72
CA ALA A 205 4.65 9.56 2.99
C ALA A 205 5.67 8.47 2.67
N GLN A 206 5.66 7.42 3.47
CA GLN A 206 6.62 6.32 3.36
C GLN A 206 6.50 5.56 2.03
N THR A 207 7.57 4.87 1.68
CA THR A 207 7.69 4.01 0.49
C THR A 207 8.36 2.70 0.87
N ASP A 208 8.22 1.68 0.02
CA ASP A 208 9.14 0.54 0.06
C ASP A 208 10.57 1.03 -0.23
N GLU A 209 11.55 0.36 0.36
CA GLU A 209 12.98 0.71 0.29
C GLU A 209 13.44 0.85 -1.18
N PHE A 210 13.98 2.02 -1.53
CA PHE A 210 14.38 2.40 -2.89
C PHE A 210 13.30 2.21 -3.97
N ALA A 211 12.03 2.16 -3.55
CA ALA A 211 10.91 1.81 -4.41
C ALA A 211 10.99 0.39 -5.04
N TYR A 212 11.94 -0.46 -4.64
CA TYR A 212 12.28 -1.72 -5.33
C TYR A 212 11.45 -2.92 -4.85
N SER A 213 10.18 -2.69 -4.56
CA SER A 213 9.17 -3.69 -4.20
C SER A 213 7.78 -3.21 -4.58
N ILE A 214 6.79 -4.10 -4.50
CA ILE A 214 5.37 -3.76 -4.66
C ILE A 214 4.49 -4.29 -3.52
N ALA A 215 5.11 -4.75 -2.42
CA ALA A 215 4.39 -5.35 -1.31
C ALA A 215 3.83 -4.30 -0.34
N GLY A 216 4.48 -3.14 -0.21
CA GLY A 216 4.12 -2.17 0.81
C GLY A 216 4.76 -2.44 2.17
N ARG A 217 5.72 -3.36 2.24
CA ARG A 217 6.41 -3.76 3.48
C ARG A 217 7.73 -2.99 3.60
N ASN A 218 8.03 -2.57 4.83
CA ASN A 218 9.27 -1.87 5.14
C ASN A 218 9.80 -2.35 6.51
N SER A 219 11.04 -2.83 6.57
CA SER A 219 11.63 -3.32 7.83
C SER A 219 12.03 -2.21 8.80
N GLY A 220 12.42 -1.04 8.27
CA GLY A 220 12.84 0.09 9.08
C GLY A 220 11.68 0.85 9.72
N TYR A 221 10.60 1.05 8.96
CA TYR A 221 9.45 1.86 9.38
C TYR A 221 8.19 1.06 9.70
N GLY A 222 8.13 -0.22 9.31
CA GLY A 222 6.94 -1.06 9.43
C GLY A 222 6.00 -0.94 8.22
N THR A 223 4.94 -1.76 8.21
CA THR A 223 3.97 -1.82 7.10
C THR A 223 2.75 -0.92 7.39
N PRO A 224 2.40 0.05 6.51
CA PRO A 224 1.17 0.82 6.64
C PRO A 224 -0.07 -0.09 6.70
N PRO A 225 -1.14 0.30 7.43
CA PRO A 225 -2.39 -0.48 7.42
C PRO A 225 -3.06 -0.44 6.04
N ASN A 226 -3.73 -1.52 5.65
CA ASN A 226 -4.70 -1.52 4.56
C ASN A 226 -6.12 -1.42 5.16
N PRO A 227 -6.79 -0.26 5.11
CA PRO A 227 -8.12 -0.11 5.70
C PRO A 227 -9.23 -0.78 4.86
N ALA A 228 -8.98 -1.08 3.59
CA ALA A 228 -9.94 -1.78 2.73
C ALA A 228 -9.96 -3.29 2.98
N VAL A 229 -8.82 -3.86 3.40
CA VAL A 229 -8.68 -5.28 3.76
C VAL A 229 -7.88 -5.38 5.05
N ALA A 230 -8.60 -5.43 6.17
CA ALA A 230 -7.99 -5.50 7.49
C ALA A 230 -7.03 -6.70 7.60
N GLY A 231 -5.81 -6.45 8.07
CA GLY A 231 -4.79 -7.50 8.20
C GLY A 231 -4.11 -7.90 6.90
N ALA A 232 -4.34 -7.21 5.78
CA ALA A 232 -3.61 -7.40 4.53
C ALA A 232 -2.51 -6.34 4.33
N ILE A 233 -1.58 -6.63 3.41
CA ILE A 233 -0.57 -5.64 2.98
C ILE A 233 -1.23 -4.52 2.15
N PRO A 234 -0.73 -3.28 2.22
CA PRO A 234 -1.31 -2.13 1.49
C PRO A 234 -0.96 -2.13 0.00
N GLY A 235 -0.01 -2.96 -0.43
CA GLY A 235 0.63 -2.85 -1.74
C GLY A 235 1.65 -1.71 -1.76
N GLY A 236 2.51 -1.70 -2.76
CA GLY A 236 3.60 -0.73 -2.86
C GLY A 236 4.13 -0.58 -4.28
N SER A 237 5.22 0.15 -4.50
CA SER A 237 6.03 0.81 -3.46
C SER A 237 5.41 2.10 -2.91
N SER A 238 4.34 2.63 -3.49
CA SER A 238 3.67 3.86 -3.01
C SER A 238 2.69 3.59 -1.86
N SER A 239 3.14 2.82 -0.87
CA SER A 239 2.33 2.28 0.22
C SER A 239 1.83 3.36 1.18
N GLY A 240 2.69 4.31 1.56
CA GLY A 240 2.32 5.47 2.38
C GLY A 240 1.29 6.37 1.69
N PRO A 241 1.54 6.90 0.47
CA PRO A 241 0.58 7.73 -0.25
C PRO A 241 -0.79 7.07 -0.43
N ALA A 242 -0.83 5.79 -0.82
CA ALA A 242 -2.09 5.06 -0.97
C ALA A 242 -2.84 4.94 0.35
N THR A 243 -2.14 4.59 1.43
CA THR A 243 -2.74 4.44 2.75
C THR A 243 -3.24 5.77 3.32
N ALA A 244 -2.49 6.85 3.12
CA ALA A 244 -2.91 8.20 3.51
C ALA A 244 -4.21 8.62 2.82
N VAL A 245 -4.32 8.36 1.51
CA VAL A 245 -5.55 8.59 0.75
C VAL A 245 -6.69 7.69 1.23
N SER A 246 -6.43 6.40 1.43
CA SER A 246 -7.44 5.42 1.85
C SER A 246 -8.01 5.74 3.23
N LEU A 247 -7.17 6.21 4.16
CA LEU A 247 -7.58 6.63 5.51
C LEU A 247 -8.23 8.03 5.57
N GLY A 248 -8.34 8.75 4.45
CA GLY A 248 -8.87 10.12 4.46
C GLY A 248 -7.90 11.17 5.02
N GLN A 249 -6.61 10.83 5.17
CA GLN A 249 -5.58 11.72 5.72
C GLN A 249 -4.96 12.65 4.67
N ALA A 250 -5.19 12.36 3.39
CA ALA A 250 -4.90 13.22 2.26
C ALA A 250 -5.95 13.00 1.16
N ALA A 251 -6.17 14.00 0.30
CA ALA A 251 -7.02 13.90 -0.87
C ALA A 251 -6.30 13.22 -2.04
N VAL A 252 -5.00 13.47 -2.19
CA VAL A 252 -4.18 13.00 -3.32
C VAL A 252 -2.91 12.34 -2.81
N GLY A 253 -2.57 11.17 -3.33
CA GLY A 253 -1.27 10.54 -3.15
C GLY A 253 -0.41 10.77 -4.39
N LEU A 254 0.64 11.59 -4.29
CA LEU A 254 1.64 11.74 -5.35
C LEU A 254 2.64 10.58 -5.26
N ALA A 255 2.77 9.83 -6.34
CA ALA A 255 3.38 8.51 -6.35
C ALA A 255 4.21 8.25 -7.60
N THR A 256 4.91 7.11 -7.62
CA THR A 256 5.66 6.63 -8.78
C THR A 256 5.27 5.21 -9.14
N ASP A 257 5.35 4.85 -10.42
CA ASP A 257 5.08 3.52 -10.96
C ASP A 257 6.17 3.12 -11.97
N THR A 258 7.11 2.29 -11.53
CA THR A 258 8.10 1.65 -12.41
C THR A 258 7.54 0.35 -12.98
N ALA A 259 6.98 -0.48 -12.09
CA ALA A 259 6.50 -1.83 -12.41
C ALA A 259 5.15 -2.15 -11.75
N GLY A 260 4.34 -1.15 -11.41
CA GLY A 260 3.06 -1.33 -10.73
C GLY A 260 2.89 -0.51 -9.45
N SER A 261 3.88 0.31 -9.08
CA SER A 261 3.92 0.97 -7.76
C SER A 261 2.82 2.00 -7.50
N ILE A 262 1.98 2.33 -8.48
CA ILE A 262 0.70 3.04 -8.30
C ILE A 262 -0.46 2.05 -8.40
N ARG A 263 -0.48 1.21 -9.44
CA ARG A 263 -1.61 0.32 -9.77
C ARG A 263 -1.85 -0.78 -8.73
N VAL A 264 -0.80 -1.32 -8.15
CA VAL A 264 -0.88 -2.38 -7.12
C VAL A 264 -1.51 -1.86 -5.82
N PRO A 265 -0.98 -0.80 -5.18
CA PRO A 265 -1.63 -0.27 -3.99
C PRO A 265 -3.02 0.30 -4.28
N ALA A 266 -3.28 0.82 -5.50
CA ALA A 266 -4.64 1.21 -5.90
C ALA A 266 -5.60 0.01 -5.90
N SER A 267 -5.19 -1.10 -6.53
CA SER A 267 -5.95 -2.36 -6.57
C SER A 267 -6.25 -2.90 -5.16
N TYR A 268 -5.22 -2.99 -4.32
CA TYR A 268 -5.32 -3.60 -2.99
C TYR A 268 -6.11 -2.78 -1.98
N GLN A 269 -6.24 -1.47 -2.21
CA GLN A 269 -6.96 -0.56 -1.30
C GLN A 269 -8.26 -0.01 -1.88
N GLY A 270 -8.67 -0.45 -3.08
CA GLY A 270 -9.90 0.04 -3.72
C GLY A 270 -9.84 1.52 -4.10
N LEU A 271 -8.69 2.00 -4.58
CA LEU A 271 -8.48 3.38 -5.00
C LEU A 271 -8.42 3.51 -6.52
N TRP A 272 -8.59 4.74 -6.99
CA TRP A 272 -8.22 5.13 -8.35
C TRP A 272 -6.72 5.40 -8.39
N GLY A 273 -6.02 4.85 -9.39
CA GLY A 273 -4.57 5.03 -9.54
C GLY A 273 -4.15 5.18 -10.99
N LEU A 274 -3.57 6.33 -11.34
CA LEU A 274 -3.06 6.61 -12.69
C LEU A 274 -1.53 6.53 -12.72
N ARG A 275 -0.99 5.55 -13.45
CA ARG A 275 0.35 5.64 -14.03
C ARG A 275 0.23 6.44 -15.32
N THR A 276 1.00 7.52 -15.44
CA THR A 276 0.96 8.36 -16.65
C THR A 276 1.72 7.74 -17.83
N THR A 277 1.64 8.36 -18.99
CA THR A 277 2.57 8.11 -20.10
C THR A 277 3.99 8.40 -19.62
N HIS A 278 4.95 7.54 -19.96
CA HIS A 278 6.35 7.75 -19.57
C HIS A 278 6.85 9.10 -20.10
N GLY A 279 7.40 9.93 -19.21
CA GLY A 279 7.86 11.29 -19.52
C GLY A 279 6.78 12.37 -19.61
N ALA A 280 5.49 12.07 -19.37
CA ALA A 280 4.43 13.09 -19.42
C ALA A 280 4.45 14.04 -18.23
N VAL A 281 4.95 13.59 -17.08
CA VAL A 281 5.16 14.41 -15.88
C VAL A 281 6.67 14.48 -15.60
N PRO A 282 7.21 15.67 -15.26
CA PRO A 282 8.62 15.85 -14.93
C PRO A 282 9.10 14.90 -13.83
N VAL A 283 10.34 14.40 -13.97
CA VAL A 283 10.98 13.48 -13.00
C VAL A 283 12.21 14.12 -12.33
N GLU A 284 12.50 15.38 -12.63
CA GLU A 284 13.56 16.15 -11.97
C GLU A 284 13.30 16.24 -10.46
N GLY A 285 14.34 15.99 -9.67
CA GLY A 285 14.21 15.89 -8.21
C GLY A 285 13.56 14.60 -7.71
N LEU A 286 13.35 13.60 -8.56
CA LEU A 286 12.98 12.24 -8.13
C LEU A 286 14.24 11.40 -7.89
N LEU A 287 14.33 10.69 -6.77
CA LEU A 287 15.29 9.61 -6.60
C LEU A 287 14.88 8.42 -7.50
N PRO A 288 15.66 8.07 -8.54
CA PRO A 288 15.24 7.08 -9.52
C PRO A 288 15.40 5.65 -9.02
N LEU A 289 14.56 4.76 -9.55
CA LEU A 289 14.77 3.31 -9.49
C LEU A 289 15.26 2.80 -10.83
N ALA A 290 14.47 3.00 -11.89
CA ALA A 290 14.81 2.60 -13.25
C ALA A 290 14.30 3.66 -14.23
N PRO A 291 15.12 4.67 -14.58
CA PRO A 291 14.70 5.84 -15.38
C PRO A 291 13.98 5.51 -16.69
N SER A 292 14.31 4.38 -17.34
CA SER A 292 13.63 3.96 -18.58
C SER A 292 12.16 3.58 -18.36
N PHE A 293 11.73 3.38 -17.12
CA PHE A 293 10.40 2.90 -16.76
C PHE A 293 9.71 3.73 -15.67
N ASP A 294 10.47 4.54 -14.92
CA ASP A 294 9.95 5.37 -13.84
C ASP A 294 8.95 6.38 -14.37
N THR A 295 7.82 6.50 -13.68
CA THR A 295 6.74 7.39 -14.09
C THR A 295 6.07 7.95 -12.86
N VAL A 296 5.69 9.23 -12.91
CA VAL A 296 4.95 9.91 -11.84
C VAL A 296 3.45 9.79 -12.10
N GLY A 297 2.67 9.69 -11.03
CA GLY A 297 1.23 9.68 -11.14
C GLY A 297 0.56 9.80 -9.77
N TRP A 298 -0.73 9.50 -9.72
CA TRP A 298 -1.55 9.84 -8.56
C TRP A 298 -2.51 8.74 -8.14
N LEU A 299 -2.83 8.77 -6.85
CA LEU A 299 -3.81 7.94 -6.16
C LEU A 299 -4.90 8.82 -5.54
N THR A 300 -6.17 8.45 -5.69
CA THR A 300 -7.30 9.18 -5.10
C THR A 300 -8.45 8.23 -4.73
N ARG A 301 -9.40 8.69 -3.90
CA ARG A 301 -10.61 7.93 -3.56
C ARG A 301 -11.69 8.01 -4.65
N ASP A 302 -11.66 9.03 -5.50
CA ASP A 302 -12.70 9.29 -6.49
C ASP A 302 -12.12 9.81 -7.82
N LEU A 303 -12.80 9.48 -8.91
CA LEU A 303 -12.40 9.86 -10.26
C LEU A 303 -12.36 11.40 -10.46
N GLY A 304 -13.24 12.15 -9.81
CA GLY A 304 -13.32 13.61 -9.96
C GLY A 304 -12.06 14.30 -9.47
N THR A 305 -11.56 13.91 -8.29
CA THR A 305 -10.30 14.38 -7.74
C THR A 305 -9.13 13.98 -8.63
N LEU A 306 -9.08 12.74 -9.12
CA LEU A 306 -8.02 12.28 -10.03
C LEU A 306 -7.99 13.10 -11.33
N ARG A 307 -9.17 13.37 -11.91
CA ARG A 307 -9.32 14.17 -13.13
C ARG A 307 -8.82 15.59 -12.95
N ARG A 308 -9.19 16.27 -11.87
CA ARG A 308 -8.69 17.63 -11.57
C ARG A 308 -7.17 17.68 -11.53
N VAL A 309 -6.54 16.71 -10.88
CA VAL A 309 -5.07 16.62 -10.80
C VAL A 309 -4.46 16.34 -12.18
N ALA A 310 -5.01 15.38 -12.90
CA ALA A 310 -4.52 15.01 -14.23
C ALA A 310 -4.64 16.16 -15.24
N GLU A 311 -5.76 16.91 -15.25
CA GLU A 311 -5.98 18.07 -16.13
C GLU A 311 -5.00 19.22 -15.87
N VAL A 312 -4.54 19.39 -14.62
CA VAL A 312 -3.50 20.36 -14.27
C VAL A 312 -2.11 19.92 -14.75
N CYS A 313 -1.84 18.62 -14.67
CA CYS A 313 -0.50 18.07 -14.83
C CYS A 313 -0.18 17.53 -16.23
N LEU A 314 -1.20 17.20 -17.03
CA LEU A 314 -1.04 16.48 -18.28
C LEU A 314 -1.54 17.28 -19.48
N PRO A 315 -0.92 17.13 -20.65
CA PRO A 315 -1.46 17.66 -21.88
C PRO A 315 -2.73 16.91 -22.30
N SER A 316 -3.56 17.56 -23.12
CA SER A 316 -4.62 16.86 -23.84
C SER A 316 -4.05 15.80 -24.78
N GLY A 317 -4.77 14.68 -24.91
CA GLY A 317 -4.33 13.49 -25.63
C GLY A 317 -5.27 13.06 -26.75
N PRO A 318 -4.84 12.13 -27.61
CA PRO A 318 -5.73 11.52 -28.60
C PRO A 318 -6.83 10.69 -27.92
N PRO A 319 -8.01 10.56 -28.55
CA PRO A 319 -9.05 9.65 -28.08
C PRO A 319 -8.61 8.19 -28.22
N VAL A 320 -9.23 7.32 -27.42
CA VAL A 320 -9.05 5.86 -27.48
C VAL A 320 -9.97 5.24 -28.53
N ARG A 321 -9.53 4.16 -29.20
CA ARG A 321 -10.20 3.63 -30.42
C ARG A 321 -10.95 2.30 -30.24
N GLY A 322 -10.98 1.76 -29.03
CA GLY A 322 -11.63 0.48 -28.72
C GLY A 322 -11.03 -0.19 -27.50
N LEU A 323 -11.54 -1.37 -27.17
CA LEU A 323 -11.09 -2.18 -26.04
C LEU A 323 -10.41 -3.46 -26.57
N ALA A 324 -9.42 -3.95 -25.83
CA ALA A 324 -8.74 -5.20 -26.13
C ALA A 324 -8.55 -6.03 -24.85
N VAL A 325 -8.49 -7.34 -25.00
CA VAL A 325 -8.13 -8.29 -23.94
C VAL A 325 -7.06 -9.26 -24.45
N ALA A 326 -6.15 -9.66 -23.57
CA ALA A 326 -5.10 -10.63 -23.91
C ALA A 326 -5.14 -11.82 -22.92
N PRO A 327 -5.76 -12.94 -23.28
CA PRO A 327 -5.89 -14.10 -22.39
C PRO A 327 -4.55 -14.63 -21.85
N ALA A 328 -3.46 -14.47 -22.62
CA ALA A 328 -2.11 -14.85 -22.22
C ALA A 328 -1.63 -14.17 -20.93
N LEU A 329 -2.14 -12.98 -20.59
CA LEU A 329 -1.81 -12.28 -19.34
C LEU A 329 -2.44 -12.93 -18.10
N LEU A 330 -3.52 -13.72 -18.26
CA LEU A 330 -4.30 -14.26 -17.14
C LEU A 330 -3.74 -15.58 -16.58
N GLY A 331 -2.64 -16.10 -17.15
CA GLY A 331 -2.07 -17.40 -16.79
C GLY A 331 -1.62 -17.48 -15.32
N GLY A 332 -0.98 -16.42 -14.82
CA GLY A 332 -0.52 -16.32 -13.43
C GLY A 332 -1.51 -15.65 -12.46
N VAL A 333 -2.68 -15.24 -12.93
CA VAL A 333 -3.69 -14.54 -12.11
C VAL A 333 -4.45 -15.55 -11.26
N ASP A 334 -4.67 -15.20 -10.00
CA ASP A 334 -5.49 -15.97 -9.07
C ASP A 334 -6.86 -16.29 -9.68
N ALA A 335 -7.36 -17.50 -9.43
CA ALA A 335 -8.58 -17.98 -10.06
C ALA A 335 -9.80 -17.07 -9.77
N ALA A 336 -9.91 -16.54 -8.55
CA ALA A 336 -11.02 -15.69 -8.15
C ALA A 336 -10.92 -14.29 -8.79
N VAL A 337 -9.71 -13.71 -8.85
CA VAL A 337 -9.49 -12.44 -9.56
C VAL A 337 -9.72 -12.59 -11.06
N ARG A 338 -9.30 -13.71 -11.66
CA ARG A 338 -9.55 -14.02 -13.07
C ARG A 338 -11.04 -14.18 -13.35
N ALA A 339 -11.80 -14.79 -12.44
CA ALA A 339 -13.26 -14.89 -12.56
C ALA A 339 -13.92 -13.51 -12.46
N ALA A 340 -13.54 -12.70 -11.47
CA ALA A 340 -14.05 -11.33 -11.32
C ALA A 340 -13.72 -10.45 -12.54
N PHE A 341 -12.51 -10.55 -13.08
CA PHE A 341 -12.12 -9.85 -14.30
C PHE A 341 -12.97 -10.27 -15.50
N ARG A 342 -13.16 -11.58 -15.73
CA ARG A 342 -13.99 -12.09 -16.83
C ARG A 342 -15.42 -11.58 -16.74
N ALA A 343 -16.00 -11.56 -15.54
CA ALA A 343 -17.34 -11.04 -15.33
C ALA A 343 -17.42 -9.53 -15.59
N ALA A 344 -16.38 -8.76 -15.20
CA ALA A 344 -16.35 -7.32 -15.41
C ALA A 344 -16.16 -6.89 -16.87
N VAL A 345 -15.54 -7.74 -17.70
CA VAL A 345 -15.39 -7.48 -19.14
C VAL A 345 -16.46 -8.17 -19.98
N GLU A 346 -17.33 -8.96 -19.36
CA GLU A 346 -18.45 -9.61 -20.04
C GLU A 346 -19.42 -8.56 -20.60
N GLY A 347 -19.78 -8.67 -21.87
CA GLY A 347 -20.64 -7.71 -22.56
C GLY A 347 -19.93 -6.45 -23.05
N LEU A 348 -18.65 -6.23 -22.72
CA LEU A 348 -17.84 -5.20 -23.37
C LEU A 348 -17.40 -5.70 -24.76
N SER A 349 -17.52 -4.83 -25.77
CA SER A 349 -16.98 -5.10 -27.10
C SER A 349 -15.46 -4.92 -27.08
N ALA A 350 -14.73 -5.96 -26.68
CA ALA A 350 -13.28 -5.98 -26.61
C ALA A 350 -12.68 -7.05 -27.54
N ASP A 351 -11.69 -6.66 -28.34
CA ASP A 351 -11.00 -7.56 -29.25
C ASP A 351 -9.98 -8.44 -28.51
N GLU A 352 -9.92 -9.71 -28.84
CA GLU A 352 -8.83 -10.56 -28.38
C GLU A 352 -7.55 -10.26 -29.16
N VAL A 353 -6.47 -9.94 -28.45
CA VAL A 353 -5.16 -9.63 -29.05
C VAL A 353 -4.09 -10.61 -28.58
N VAL A 354 -3.16 -10.91 -29.49
CA VAL A 354 -1.98 -11.74 -29.19
C VAL A 354 -0.82 -10.83 -28.85
N LEU A 355 -0.31 -10.96 -27.62
CA LEU A 355 0.86 -10.23 -27.16
C LEU A 355 2.12 -11.11 -27.25
N PRO A 356 3.33 -10.53 -27.22
CA PRO A 356 4.55 -11.30 -27.04
C PRO A 356 4.50 -12.16 -25.77
N PRO A 357 5.32 -13.24 -25.68
CA PRO A 357 5.33 -14.11 -24.50
C PRO A 357 5.61 -13.34 -23.20
N VAL A 358 4.69 -13.45 -22.24
CA VAL A 358 4.73 -12.70 -20.97
C VAL A 358 6.03 -12.94 -20.19
N ALA A 359 6.49 -14.19 -20.15
CA ALA A 359 7.73 -14.55 -19.47
C ALA A 359 8.96 -13.83 -20.06
N GLU A 360 9.04 -13.75 -21.39
CA GLU A 360 10.16 -13.08 -22.07
C GLU A 360 10.11 -11.56 -21.92
N MET A 361 8.90 -10.97 -21.99
CA MET A 361 8.70 -9.55 -21.71
C MET A 361 9.14 -9.20 -20.29
N LEU A 362 8.69 -9.99 -19.31
CA LEU A 362 9.02 -9.78 -17.90
C LEU A 362 10.52 -9.92 -17.64
N GLU A 363 11.16 -10.94 -18.22
CA GLU A 363 12.61 -11.15 -18.10
C GLU A 363 13.40 -9.95 -18.64
N ALA A 364 13.12 -9.54 -19.88
CA ALA A 364 13.82 -8.42 -20.51
C ALA A 364 13.61 -7.11 -19.73
N PHE A 365 12.37 -6.85 -19.29
CA PHE A 365 12.04 -5.70 -18.44
C PHE A 365 12.84 -5.73 -17.12
N ARG A 366 12.89 -6.87 -16.43
CA ARG A 366 13.58 -7.00 -15.14
C ARG A 366 15.09 -6.84 -15.26
N LEU A 367 15.71 -7.33 -16.33
CA LEU A 367 17.15 -7.15 -16.55
C LEU A 367 17.51 -5.67 -16.72
N VAL A 368 16.74 -4.94 -17.53
CA VAL A 368 16.95 -3.49 -17.70
C VAL A 368 16.67 -2.73 -16.39
N GLN A 369 15.58 -3.06 -15.70
CA GLN A 369 15.24 -2.47 -14.41
C GLN A 369 16.35 -2.69 -13.39
N ALA A 370 16.89 -3.90 -13.30
CA ALA A 370 17.94 -4.26 -12.36
C ALA A 370 19.23 -3.49 -12.65
N ALA A 371 19.68 -3.45 -13.91
CA ALA A 371 20.87 -2.68 -14.29
C ALA A 371 20.73 -1.18 -13.95
N GLU A 372 19.56 -0.60 -14.17
CA GLU A 372 19.29 0.80 -13.83
C GLU A 372 19.18 1.05 -12.32
N ALA A 373 18.59 0.13 -11.57
CA ALA A 373 18.53 0.20 -10.11
C ALA A 373 19.93 0.16 -9.50
N TRP A 374 20.79 -0.72 -10.01
CA TRP A 374 22.19 -0.79 -9.59
C TRP A 374 22.96 0.50 -9.90
N ARG A 375 22.80 1.07 -11.11
CA ARG A 375 23.40 2.37 -11.43
C ARG A 375 22.88 3.51 -10.56
N SER A 376 21.60 3.48 -10.19
CA SER A 376 20.96 4.57 -9.45
C SER A 376 21.35 4.59 -7.98
N SER A 377 21.48 3.43 -7.33
CA SER A 377 21.72 3.38 -5.87
C SER A 377 22.66 2.26 -5.41
N GLY A 378 23.17 1.43 -6.32
CA GLY A 378 24.01 0.27 -6.00
C GLY A 378 25.30 0.61 -5.26
N SER A 379 25.95 1.73 -5.60
CA SER A 379 27.15 2.21 -4.90
C SER A 379 26.86 2.56 -3.44
N TRP A 380 25.72 3.22 -3.18
CA TRP A 380 25.30 3.53 -1.82
C TRP A 380 24.93 2.25 -1.06
N VAL A 381 24.20 1.33 -1.68
CA VAL A 381 23.82 0.05 -1.07
C VAL A 381 25.06 -0.78 -0.70
N ALA A 382 26.04 -0.88 -1.60
CA ALA A 382 27.29 -1.60 -1.35
C ALA A 382 28.09 -1.01 -0.18
N ALA A 383 28.02 0.31 0.03
CA ALA A 383 28.68 0.98 1.14
C ALA A 383 27.95 0.83 2.49
N HIS A 384 26.72 0.31 2.51
CA HIS A 384 25.87 0.18 3.69
C HIS A 384 25.30 -1.24 3.83
N PRO A 385 26.14 -2.27 4.02
CA PRO A 385 25.66 -3.65 4.12
C PRO A 385 24.73 -3.85 5.33
N GLY A 386 23.64 -4.61 5.13
CA GLY A 386 22.73 -5.02 6.20
C GLY A 386 21.67 -3.98 6.61
N VAL A 387 21.54 -2.87 5.89
CA VAL A 387 20.53 -1.83 6.20
C VAL A 387 19.18 -2.05 5.51
N LEU A 388 19.11 -2.97 4.53
CA LEU A 388 17.92 -3.25 3.75
C LEU A 388 17.20 -4.52 4.21
N ALA A 389 15.91 -4.59 3.93
CA ALA A 389 15.14 -5.82 4.01
C ALA A 389 15.77 -6.90 3.14
N ALA A 390 15.73 -8.16 3.60
CA ALA A 390 16.40 -9.27 2.93
C ALA A 390 15.97 -9.45 1.46
N ASP A 391 14.70 -9.22 1.15
CA ASP A 391 14.18 -9.34 -0.21
C ASP A 391 14.59 -8.18 -1.12
N VAL A 392 14.74 -6.95 -0.57
CA VAL A 392 15.26 -5.80 -1.31
C VAL A 392 16.77 -5.93 -1.51
N GLN A 393 17.52 -6.37 -0.49
CA GLN A 393 18.95 -6.67 -0.59
C GLN A 393 19.21 -7.70 -1.69
N ALA A 394 18.49 -8.83 -1.69
CA ALA A 394 18.66 -9.86 -2.71
C ALA A 394 18.41 -9.34 -4.14
N ARG A 395 17.54 -8.34 -4.32
CA ARG A 395 17.31 -7.69 -5.61
C ARG A 395 18.47 -6.80 -6.04
N PHE A 396 19.08 -6.07 -5.11
CA PHE A 396 20.31 -5.31 -5.39
C PHE A 396 21.51 -6.23 -5.63
N ASP A 397 21.64 -7.33 -4.90
CA ASP A 397 22.68 -8.33 -5.11
C ASP A 397 22.57 -8.92 -6.52
N ALA A 398 21.37 -9.34 -6.93
CA ALA A 398 21.12 -9.80 -8.30
C ALA A 398 21.37 -8.71 -9.35
N ALA A 399 21.00 -7.46 -9.05
CA ALA A 399 21.22 -6.33 -9.94
C ALA A 399 22.71 -6.01 -10.15
N SER A 400 23.54 -6.23 -9.14
CA SER A 400 25.00 -6.03 -9.21
C SER A 400 25.71 -6.97 -10.20
N LEU A 401 25.04 -8.07 -10.57
CA LEU A 401 25.56 -9.09 -11.48
C LEU A 401 25.15 -8.86 -12.95
N VAL A 402 24.32 -7.85 -13.24
CA VAL A 402 23.90 -7.56 -14.61
C VAL A 402 24.99 -6.74 -15.31
N ASP A 403 25.72 -7.39 -16.21
CA ASP A 403 26.76 -6.74 -17.02
C ASP A 403 26.19 -5.94 -18.21
N GLU A 404 27.04 -5.10 -18.81
CA GLU A 404 26.68 -4.23 -19.92
C GLU A 404 26.15 -5.00 -21.14
N GLN A 405 26.70 -6.19 -21.41
CA GLN A 405 26.29 -7.02 -22.55
C GLN A 405 24.88 -7.59 -22.35
N THR A 406 24.61 -8.11 -21.15
CA THR A 406 23.30 -8.63 -20.75
C THR A 406 22.26 -7.53 -20.79
N GLU A 407 22.60 -6.36 -20.26
CA GLU A 407 21.73 -5.20 -20.32
C GLU A 407 21.45 -4.76 -21.77
N ALA A 408 22.47 -4.64 -22.61
CA ALA A 408 22.31 -4.22 -24.01
C ALA A 408 21.39 -5.19 -24.77
N ALA A 409 21.55 -6.50 -24.56
CA ALA A 409 20.67 -7.51 -25.15
C ALA A 409 19.23 -7.39 -24.63
N ALA A 410 19.04 -7.18 -23.32
CA ALA A 410 17.72 -6.97 -22.73
C ALA A 410 17.06 -5.69 -23.25
N ARG A 411 17.80 -4.59 -23.43
CA ARG A 411 17.29 -3.34 -24.02
C ARG A 411 16.82 -3.52 -25.45
N ALA A 412 17.57 -4.27 -26.26
CA ALA A 412 17.15 -4.59 -27.63
C ALA A 412 15.83 -5.39 -27.64
N ARG A 413 15.69 -6.37 -26.73
CA ARG A 413 14.43 -7.13 -26.55
C ARG A 413 13.27 -6.22 -26.10
N VAL A 414 13.48 -5.33 -25.12
CA VAL A 414 12.47 -4.35 -24.67
C VAL A 414 12.01 -3.47 -25.84
N ALA A 415 12.94 -2.98 -26.68
CA ALA A 415 12.59 -2.19 -27.86
C ALA A 415 11.75 -2.99 -28.87
N GLY A 416 12.11 -4.25 -29.13
CA GLY A 416 11.33 -5.14 -29.99
C GLY A 416 9.93 -5.42 -29.43
N PHE A 417 9.81 -5.69 -28.12
CA PHE A 417 8.53 -5.89 -27.47
C PHE A 417 7.66 -4.64 -27.49
N ARG A 418 8.24 -3.44 -27.32
CA ARG A 418 7.50 -2.18 -27.47
C ARG A 418 6.85 -2.05 -28.84
N GLN A 419 7.60 -2.34 -29.92
CA GLN A 419 7.06 -2.30 -31.29
C GLN A 419 5.96 -3.35 -31.49
N ALA A 420 6.15 -4.56 -30.97
CA ALA A 420 5.15 -5.63 -31.06
C ALA A 420 3.86 -5.29 -30.27
N LEU A 421 3.98 -4.69 -29.09
CA LEU A 421 2.85 -4.21 -28.30
C LEU A 421 2.10 -3.10 -29.03
N ASP A 422 2.81 -2.13 -29.61
CA ASP A 422 2.19 -1.05 -30.39
C ASP A 422 1.36 -1.61 -31.56
N GLY A 423 1.91 -2.57 -32.30
CA GLY A 423 1.21 -3.21 -33.41
C GLY A 423 0.04 -4.11 -32.98
N ALA A 424 0.17 -4.84 -31.87
CA ALA A 424 -0.89 -5.70 -31.37
C ALA A 424 -2.07 -4.90 -30.82
N LEU A 425 -1.80 -3.80 -30.09
CA LEU A 425 -2.83 -2.97 -29.49
C LEU A 425 -3.48 -2.03 -30.50
N ASP A 426 -2.73 -1.49 -31.46
CA ASP A 426 -3.23 -0.64 -32.55
C ASP A 426 -4.16 0.50 -32.07
N GLY A 427 -3.75 1.18 -31.01
CA GLY A 427 -4.53 2.30 -30.45
C GLY A 427 -5.74 1.91 -29.56
N ARG A 428 -5.95 0.61 -29.31
CA ARG A 428 -6.97 0.11 -28.37
C ARG A 428 -6.48 0.14 -26.92
N VAL A 429 -7.41 0.17 -25.99
CA VAL A 429 -7.17 0.09 -24.55
C VAL A 429 -7.16 -1.37 -24.12
N LEU A 430 -6.03 -1.85 -23.64
CA LEU A 430 -5.91 -3.19 -23.10
C LEU A 430 -6.51 -3.23 -21.69
N LEU A 431 -7.49 -4.11 -21.49
CA LEU A 431 -8.08 -4.41 -20.19
C LEU A 431 -7.36 -5.61 -19.57
N LEU A 432 -6.93 -5.46 -18.33
CA LEU A 432 -6.34 -6.54 -17.51
C LEU A 432 -6.57 -6.29 -16.01
N PRO A 433 -6.42 -7.28 -15.12
CA PRO A 433 -6.38 -7.03 -13.69
C PRO A 433 -5.23 -6.11 -13.29
N SER A 434 -5.43 -5.17 -12.35
CA SER A 434 -4.35 -4.29 -11.85
C SER A 434 -3.29 -5.04 -11.02
N ALA A 435 -3.68 -6.17 -10.43
CA ALA A 435 -2.80 -7.08 -9.70
C ALA A 435 -3.28 -8.54 -9.92
N SER A 436 -2.39 -9.50 -9.71
CA SER A 436 -2.70 -10.92 -9.92
C SER A 436 -3.57 -11.54 -8.82
N SER A 437 -3.67 -10.90 -7.66
CA SER A 437 -4.46 -11.34 -6.51
C SER A 437 -5.17 -10.15 -5.86
N VAL A 438 -6.07 -10.41 -4.90
CA VAL A 438 -6.41 -9.41 -3.87
C VAL A 438 -5.20 -9.18 -2.97
N ALA A 439 -5.27 -8.18 -2.09
CA ALA A 439 -4.21 -7.88 -1.14
C ALA A 439 -3.83 -9.14 -0.32
N PRO A 440 -2.60 -9.66 -0.45
CA PRO A 440 -2.14 -10.77 0.38
C PRO A 440 -2.26 -10.42 1.86
N ALA A 441 -2.58 -11.40 2.69
CA ALA A 441 -2.52 -11.24 4.13
C ALA A 441 -1.14 -10.68 4.52
N LEU A 442 -1.11 -9.79 5.52
CA LEU A 442 0.12 -9.35 6.17
C LEU A 442 0.91 -10.58 6.65
N ASP A 443 0.19 -11.69 6.86
CA ASP A 443 0.71 -12.98 7.20
C ASP A 443 1.66 -13.64 6.23
N ALA A 444 1.40 -13.40 4.96
CA ALA A 444 1.72 -14.36 3.93
C ALA A 444 3.22 -14.66 3.94
N SER A 445 3.56 -15.92 3.64
CA SER A 445 4.96 -16.32 3.54
C SER A 445 5.67 -15.50 2.47
N ALA A 446 6.99 -15.36 2.59
CA ALA A 446 7.78 -14.62 1.62
C ALA A 446 7.60 -15.18 0.20
N GLU A 447 7.47 -16.51 0.08
CA GLU A 447 7.24 -17.22 -1.17
C GLU A 447 5.88 -16.89 -1.76
N ALA A 448 4.82 -16.85 -0.95
CA ALA A 448 3.49 -16.48 -1.41
C ALA A 448 3.43 -15.02 -1.90
N ILE A 449 4.08 -14.11 -1.18
CA ILE A 449 4.19 -12.70 -1.58
C ILE A 449 5.01 -12.57 -2.88
N ASP A 450 6.13 -13.27 -3.01
CA ASP A 450 6.96 -13.18 -4.22
C ASP A 450 6.31 -13.84 -5.44
N ALA A 451 5.54 -14.91 -5.24
CA ALA A 451 4.72 -15.53 -6.30
C ALA A 451 3.64 -14.56 -6.80
N ALA A 452 2.87 -13.95 -5.89
CA ALA A 452 1.87 -12.93 -6.23
C ALA A 452 2.53 -11.72 -6.91
N ARG A 453 3.68 -11.26 -6.41
CA ARG A 453 4.48 -10.20 -7.01
C ARG A 453 4.90 -10.55 -8.43
N THR A 454 5.48 -11.73 -8.66
CA THR A 454 5.97 -12.14 -9.99
C THR A 454 4.84 -12.24 -11.00
N ALA A 455 3.71 -12.82 -10.61
CA ALA A 455 2.51 -12.86 -11.46
C ALA A 455 1.98 -11.44 -11.76
N THR A 456 1.94 -10.57 -10.76
CA THR A 456 1.54 -9.16 -10.94
C THR A 456 2.49 -8.42 -11.88
N LEU A 457 3.81 -8.65 -11.78
CA LEU A 457 4.78 -8.03 -12.68
C LEU A 457 4.61 -8.47 -14.14
N GLY A 458 4.14 -9.69 -14.39
CA GLY A 458 3.78 -10.14 -15.73
C GLY A 458 2.62 -9.34 -16.35
N LEU A 459 1.71 -8.83 -15.52
CA LEU A 459 0.64 -7.92 -15.94
C LEU A 459 1.18 -6.50 -16.14
N THR A 460 1.89 -5.99 -15.15
CA THR A 460 2.21 -4.57 -15.05
C THR A 460 3.36 -4.13 -15.95
N CYS A 461 4.24 -5.05 -16.37
CA CYS A 461 5.37 -4.78 -17.25
C CYS A 461 4.94 -4.31 -18.65
N VAL A 462 3.73 -4.64 -19.11
CA VAL A 462 3.21 -4.18 -20.41
C VAL A 462 3.24 -2.65 -20.52
N ALA A 463 2.74 -1.96 -19.49
CA ALA A 463 2.78 -0.50 -19.45
C ALA A 463 4.20 0.05 -19.28
N GLY A 464 5.07 -0.65 -18.56
CA GLY A 464 6.48 -0.29 -18.40
C GLY A 464 7.26 -0.37 -19.71
N ILE A 465 7.17 -1.49 -20.42
CA ILE A 465 7.82 -1.72 -21.72
C ILE A 465 7.29 -0.72 -22.75
N GLY A 466 5.97 -0.58 -22.84
CA GLY A 466 5.32 0.30 -23.80
C GLY A 466 5.45 1.80 -23.52
N GLY A 467 5.81 2.19 -22.30
CA GLY A 467 5.73 3.58 -21.84
C GLY A 467 4.29 4.10 -21.80
N TYR A 468 3.32 3.19 -21.64
CA TYR A 468 1.90 3.48 -21.73
C TYR A 468 1.34 4.07 -20.43
N PRO A 469 0.34 4.96 -20.51
CA PRO A 469 -0.49 5.29 -19.38
C PRO A 469 -1.34 4.07 -18.99
N ALA A 470 -1.55 3.89 -17.69
CA ALA A 470 -2.32 2.79 -17.16
C ALA A 470 -3.14 3.22 -15.93
N LEU A 471 -4.46 3.10 -16.04
CA LEU A 471 -5.41 3.51 -15.01
C LEU A 471 -5.97 2.29 -14.30
N SER A 472 -5.71 2.17 -13.00
CA SER A 472 -6.37 1.21 -12.12
C SER A 472 -7.69 1.80 -11.62
N VAL A 473 -8.79 1.09 -11.88
CA VAL A 473 -10.16 1.42 -11.50
C VAL A 473 -10.64 0.44 -10.43
N PRO A 474 -11.21 0.89 -9.29
CA PRO A 474 -11.67 0.01 -8.22
C PRO A 474 -13.02 -0.64 -8.56
N ARG A 475 -13.03 -1.54 -9.55
CA ARG A 475 -14.25 -2.14 -10.13
C ARG A 475 -14.44 -3.62 -9.82
N LEU A 476 -13.37 -4.34 -9.49
CA LEU A 476 -13.44 -5.78 -9.20
C LEU A 476 -13.55 -5.99 -7.68
N SER A 477 -14.22 -7.08 -7.30
CA SER A 477 -14.25 -7.54 -5.91
C SER A 477 -14.22 -9.06 -5.86
N VAL A 478 -13.51 -9.58 -4.87
CA VAL A 478 -13.46 -11.01 -4.54
C VAL A 478 -13.73 -11.13 -3.04
N ASP A 479 -14.82 -11.78 -2.66
CA ASP A 479 -15.21 -12.00 -1.26
C ASP A 479 -15.19 -10.72 -0.40
N GLY A 480 -15.57 -9.59 -0.98
CA GLY A 480 -15.59 -8.28 -0.33
C GLY A 480 -14.24 -7.54 -0.32
N ALA A 481 -13.13 -8.20 -0.69
CA ALA A 481 -11.85 -7.53 -0.90
C ALA A 481 -11.82 -6.86 -2.29
N PRO A 482 -11.24 -5.64 -2.40
CA PRO A 482 -11.12 -4.95 -3.69
C PRO A 482 -10.04 -5.58 -4.57
N ALA A 483 -10.27 -5.50 -5.88
CA ALA A 483 -9.26 -5.66 -6.91
C ALA A 483 -9.49 -4.63 -8.04
N GLY A 484 -8.42 -4.23 -8.70
CA GLY A 484 -8.48 -3.22 -9.75
C GLY A 484 -8.71 -3.82 -11.14
N LEU A 485 -9.53 -3.14 -11.95
CA LEU A 485 -9.53 -3.27 -13.41
C LEU A 485 -8.57 -2.22 -13.97
N CYS A 486 -7.53 -2.65 -14.68
CA CYS A 486 -6.54 -1.77 -15.28
C CYS A 486 -6.85 -1.53 -16.76
N LEU A 487 -6.89 -0.26 -17.15
CA LEU A 487 -7.00 0.21 -18.53
C LEU A 487 -5.62 0.69 -18.96
N VAL A 488 -4.95 -0.02 -19.87
CA VAL A 488 -3.66 0.38 -20.44
C VAL A 488 -3.90 0.97 -21.82
N GLY A 489 -3.65 2.28 -21.96
CA GLY A 489 -3.96 3.03 -23.17
C GLY A 489 -2.75 3.31 -24.06
N PRO A 490 -2.97 3.86 -25.26
CA PRO A 490 -1.90 4.39 -26.09
C PRO A 490 -1.14 5.53 -25.40
N ARG A 491 0.12 5.74 -25.78
CA ARG A 491 0.93 6.87 -25.27
C ARG A 491 0.20 8.20 -25.52
N GLY A 492 0.12 9.02 -24.48
CA GLY A 492 -0.56 10.31 -24.46
C GLY A 492 -2.07 10.24 -24.22
N SER A 493 -2.69 9.05 -24.12
CA SER A 493 -4.13 8.92 -23.93
C SER A 493 -4.59 9.06 -22.47
N ASP A 494 -3.75 9.61 -21.58
CA ASP A 494 -3.93 9.63 -20.13
C ASP A 494 -5.30 10.18 -19.71
N LEU A 495 -5.67 11.38 -20.19
CA LEU A 495 -6.96 12.00 -19.90
C LEU A 495 -8.12 11.22 -20.54
N ALA A 496 -7.93 10.67 -21.74
CA ALA A 496 -8.95 9.86 -22.42
C ALA A 496 -9.26 8.55 -21.67
N LEU A 497 -8.29 7.99 -20.93
CA LEU A 497 -8.55 6.84 -20.05
C LEU A 497 -9.47 7.22 -18.88
N LEU A 498 -9.31 8.43 -18.31
CA LEU A 498 -10.18 8.92 -17.24
C LEU A 498 -11.61 9.17 -17.74
N GLU A 499 -11.77 9.67 -18.97
CA GLU A 499 -13.08 9.79 -19.62
C GLU A 499 -13.73 8.42 -19.83
N LEU A 500 -12.99 7.49 -20.44
CA LEU A 500 -13.48 6.13 -20.71
C LEU A 500 -13.91 5.44 -19.41
N ALA A 501 -13.12 5.54 -18.35
CA ALA A 501 -13.45 4.93 -17.06
C ALA A 501 -14.71 5.51 -16.40
N GLY A 502 -15.12 6.74 -16.74
CA GLY A 502 -16.40 7.29 -16.30
C GLY A 502 -17.61 6.67 -16.99
N THR A 503 -17.41 5.88 -18.05
CA THR A 503 -18.46 5.25 -18.86
C THR A 503 -18.58 3.73 -18.68
N LEU A 504 -17.60 3.10 -18.02
CA LEU A 504 -17.56 1.67 -17.65
C LEU A 504 -18.10 1.47 -16.22
#